data_AF-A0A2S5EF86-F1
#
_entry.id   AF-A0A2S5EF86-F1
#
_cell.length_a   1.000
_cell.length_b   1.000
_cell.length_c   1.000
_cell.angle_alpha   90.00
_cell.angle_beta   90.00
_cell.angle_gamma   90.00
#
_symmetry.space_group_name_H-M   'P 1'
#
loop_
_entity.id
_entity.type
_entity.pdbx_description
1 polymer ?
#
loop_
_entity_poly.entity_id
_entity_poly.type
_entity_poly.pdbx_seq_one_letter_code
_entity_poly.pdbx_strand_id
1 'polypeptide(L)' 'MKTISINLPDFIDLNEKEIKLLIATKLYEEAKLSLGEAAQLAELSERAFIEILGRFDISIFNYNAEELRNDVKNA' A
#
# COMPACT_ATOMS: atom_id res chain seq x y z
N MET A 1 0.48 -5.73 -16.50
CA MET A 1 1.22 -4.77 -15.65
C MET A 1 1.33 -3.45 -16.41
N LYS A 2 1.29 -2.31 -15.71
CA LYS A 2 1.39 -0.97 -16.29
C LYS A 2 2.58 -0.24 -15.67
N THR A 3 3.40 0.41 -16.51
CA THR A 3 4.57 1.18 -16.06
C THR A 3 4.27 2.67 -16.12
N ILE A 4 4.66 3.41 -15.09
CA ILE A 4 4.54 4.87 -14.99
C ILE A 4 5.94 5.44 -14.77
N SER A 5 6.33 6.43 -15.57
CA SER A 5 7.60 7.15 -15.42
C SER A 5 7.34 8.56 -14.94
N ILE A 6 8.13 9.02 -13.97
CA ILE A 6 7.97 10.33 -13.33
C ILE A 6 9.35 10.98 -13.29
N ASN A 7 9.45 12.24 -13.69
CA ASN A 7 10.66 13.03 -13.52
C ASN A 7 10.57 13.79 -12.20
N LEU A 8 11.49 13.53 -11.29
CA LEU A 8 11.61 14.27 -10.03
C LEU A 8 12.59 15.44 -10.20
N PRO A 9 12.36 16.56 -9.53
CA PRO A 9 13.37 17.61 -9.39
C PRO A 9 14.65 17.08 -8.71
N ASP A 10 15.82 17.51 -9.19
CA ASP A 10 17.13 17.02 -8.72
C ASP A 10 17.42 17.29 -7.24
N PHE A 11 16.69 18.21 -6.60
CA PHE A 11 16.85 18.51 -5.18
C PHE A 11 16.10 17.52 -4.26
N ILE A 12 15.25 16.64 -4.83
CA ILE A 12 14.53 15.63 -4.07
C ILE A 12 15.42 14.39 -3.96
N ASP A 13 15.89 14.11 -2.75
CA ASP A 13 16.61 12.89 -2.43
C ASP A 13 15.61 11.78 -2.08
N LEU A 14 14.99 11.20 -3.13
CA LEU A 14 14.15 10.02 -3.02
C LEU A 14 14.63 8.96 -3.99
N ASN A 15 14.83 7.75 -3.48
CA ASN A 15 15.14 6.59 -4.31
C ASN A 15 13.86 5.86 -4.76
N GLU A 16 14.01 4.99 -5.75
CA GLU A 16 12.90 4.22 -6.33
C GLU A 16 12.12 3.41 -5.28
N LYS A 17 12.81 2.87 -4.27
CA LYS A 17 12.20 2.06 -3.22
C LYS A 17 11.30 2.90 -2.32
N GLU A 18 11.72 4.11 -1.97
CA GLU A 18 10.91 5.04 -1.17
C GLU A 18 9.65 5.48 -1.92
N ILE A 19 9.76 5.71 -3.23
CA ILE A 19 8.60 6.04 -4.08
C ILE A 19 7.64 4.85 -4.17
N LYS A 20 8.15 3.64 -4.42
CA LYS A 20 7.33 2.42 -4.45
C LYS A 20 6.59 2.22 -3.13
N LEU A 21 7.28 2.43 -2.00
CA LEU A 21 6.67 2.34 -0.68
C LEU A 21 5.55 3.37 -0.51
N LEU A 22 5.82 4.64 -0.83
CA LEU A 22 4.84 5.72 -0.72
C LEU A 22 3.58 5.43 -1.54
N ILE A 23 3.75 4.97 -2.78
CA ILE A 23 2.64 4.64 -3.68
C ILE A 23 1.88 3.41 -3.17
N ALA A 24 2.58 2.35 -2.79
CA ALA A 24 1.97 1.13 -2.26
C ALA A 24 1.13 1.42 -1.01
N THR A 25 1.69 2.17 -0.06
CA THR A 25 1.02 2.57 1.17
C THR A 25 -0.20 3.43 0.87
N LYS A 26 -0.10 4.40 -0.06
CA LYS A 26 -1.25 5.25 -0.41
C LYS A 26 -2.37 4.50 -1.10
N LEU A 27 -2.03 3.61 -2.04
CA LEU A 27 -3.02 2.81 -2.75
C LEU A 27 -3.66 1.76 -1.85
N TYR A 28 -2.91 1.23 -0.88
CA TYR A 28 -3.49 0.42 0.19
C TYR A 28 -4.47 1.26 0.99
N GLU A 29 -4.08 2.39 1.58
CA GLU A 29 -4.97 3.26 2.36
C GLU A 29 -6.29 3.63 1.64
N GLU A 30 -6.26 3.79 0.31
CA GLU A 30 -7.43 4.06 -0.52
C GLU A 30 -8.26 2.81 -0.91
N ALA A 31 -7.95 1.65 -0.32
CA ALA A 31 -8.52 0.33 -0.65
C ALA A 31 -8.46 -0.04 -2.14
N LYS A 32 -7.46 0.48 -2.87
CA LYS A 32 -7.21 0.19 -4.30
C LYS A 32 -6.31 -1.03 -4.50
N LEU A 33 -5.48 -1.34 -3.51
CA LEU A 33 -4.66 -2.54 -3.47
C LEU A 33 -4.99 -3.32 -2.19
N SER A 34 -5.08 -4.64 -2.33
CA SER A 34 -5.02 -5.55 -1.20
C SER A 34 -3.65 -5.47 -0.51
N LEU A 35 -3.55 -6.04 0.71
CA LEU A 35 -2.28 -6.10 1.45
C LEU A 35 -1.17 -6.77 0.65
N GLY A 36 -1.47 -7.89 -0.02
CA GLY A 36 -0.51 -8.64 -0.84
C GLY A 36 -0.05 -7.87 -2.06
N GLU A 37 -0.97 -7.22 -2.78
CA GLU A 37 -0.61 -6.41 -3.95
C GLU A 37 0.21 -5.16 -3.58
N ALA A 38 -0.12 -4.51 -2.46
CA ALA A 38 0.65 -3.38 -1.95
C ALA A 38 2.05 -3.81 -1.49
N ALA A 39 2.16 -4.94 -0.79
CA ALA A 39 3.45 -5.51 -0.40
C ALA A 39 4.31 -5.85 -1.63
N GLN A 40 3.71 -6.42 -2.68
CA GLN A 40 4.38 -6.72 -3.93
C GLN A 40 4.88 -5.44 -4.63
N LEU A 41 4.07 -4.37 -4.68
CA LEU A 41 4.47 -3.08 -5.25
C LEU A 41 5.62 -2.44 -4.46
N ALA A 42 5.61 -2.57 -3.13
CA ALA A 42 6.68 -2.11 -2.25
C ALA A 42 7.94 -2.99 -2.28
N GLU A 43 7.91 -4.12 -3.00
CA GLU A 43 8.98 -5.14 -3.02
C GLU A 43 9.30 -5.69 -1.62
N LEU A 44 8.26 -5.90 -0.83
CA LEU A 44 8.31 -6.43 0.53
C LEU A 44 7.50 -7.72 0.65
N SER A 45 7.81 -8.50 1.68
CA SER A 45 6.85 -9.51 2.14
C SER A 45 5.64 -8.83 2.79
N GLU A 46 4.49 -9.49 2.80
CA GLU A 46 3.30 -8.98 3.51
C GLU A 46 3.62 -8.64 4.97
N ARG A 47 4.38 -9.50 5.66
CA ARG A 47 4.83 -9.26 7.04
C ARG A 47 5.61 -7.96 7.18
N ALA A 48 6.57 -7.73 6.29
CA ALA A 48 7.37 -6.50 6.32
C ALA A 48 6.53 -5.27 5.97
N PHE A 49 5.57 -5.40 5.05
CA PHE A 49 4.67 -4.30 4.71
C PHE A 49 3.73 -3.94 5.88
N ILE A 50 3.20 -4.92 6.61
CA ILE A 50 2.42 -4.69 7.85
C ILE A 50 3.25 -3.89 8.88
N GLU A 51 4.53 -4.27 9.08
CA GLU A 51 5.43 -3.54 9.98
C GLU A 51 5.60 -2.07 9.55
N ILE A 52 5.63 -1.81 8.23
CA ILE A 52 5.68 -0.45 7.69
C ILE A 52 4.38 0.31 7.96
N LEU A 53 3.21 -0.29 7.69
CA LEU A 53 1.91 0.35 7.95
C LEU A 53 1.79 0.79 9.42
N GLY A 54 2.21 -0.06 10.36
CA GLY A 54 2.22 0.28 11.78
C GLY A 54 3.16 1.45 12.13
N ARG A 55 4.28 1.63 11.41
CA ARG A 55 5.17 2.79 11.61
C ARG A 55 4.58 4.09 11.08
N PHE A 56 3.73 4.02 10.07
CA PHE A 56 3.06 5.18 9.47
C PHE A 56 1.68 5.47 10.07
N ASP A 57 1.29 4.78 11.15
CA ASP A 57 -0.03 4.89 11.80
C ASP A 57 -1.21 4.60 10.84
N ILE A 58 -0.99 3.67 9.91
CA ILE A 58 -2.00 3.24 8.95
C ILE A 58 -2.64 1.96 9.44
N SER A 59 -3.98 1.93 9.44
CA SER A 59 -4.75 0.76 9.84
C SER A 59 -4.38 -0.46 8.99
N ILE A 60 -4.02 -1.56 9.65
CA ILE A 60 -3.82 -2.88 9.02
C ILE A 60 -5.16 -3.51 8.57
N PHE A 61 -6.27 -2.98 9.08
CA PHE A 61 -7.61 -3.37 8.70
C PHE A 61 -8.12 -2.37 7.66
N ASN A 62 -7.69 -2.59 6.43
CA ASN A 62 -8.12 -1.81 5.27
C ASN A 62 -9.29 -2.51 4.57
N TYR A 63 -10.35 -2.77 5.33
CA TYR A 63 -11.58 -3.27 4.73
C TYR A 63 -12.30 -2.11 4.06
N ASN A 64 -12.61 -2.25 2.78
CA ASN A 64 -13.62 -1.37 2.23
C ASN A 64 -14.98 -1.69 2.89
N ALA A 65 -15.86 -0.70 2.98
CA ALA A 65 -17.11 -0.85 3.70
C ALA A 65 -18.03 -1.95 3.12
N GLU A 66 -17.87 -2.30 1.83
CA GLU A 66 -18.61 -3.40 1.17
C GLU A 66 -18.12 -4.78 1.62
N GLU A 67 -16.80 -4.99 1.68
CA GLU A 67 -16.20 -6.24 2.16
C GLU A 67 -16.59 -6.52 3.60
N LEU A 68 -16.50 -5.51 4.47
CA LEU A 68 -16.93 -5.65 5.86
C LEU A 68 -18.42 -6.01 5.97
N ARG A 69 -19.27 -5.42 5.11
CA ARG A 69 -20.71 -5.74 5.05
C ARG A 69 -20.95 -7.18 4.59
N ASN A 70 -20.19 -7.68 3.63
CA ASN A 70 -20.33 -9.04 3.13
C ASN A 70 -19.87 -10.08 4.16
N ASP A 71 -18.76 -9.82 4.86
CA ASP A 71 -18.27 -10.73 5.91
C ASP A 71 -19.25 -10.81 7.08
N VAL A 72 -19.84 -9.69 7.51
CA VAL A 72 -20.87 -9.68 8.57
C VAL A 72 -22.13 -10.44 8.16
N LYS A 73 -22.53 -10.37 6.88
CA LYS A 73 -23.71 -11.10 6.39
C LYS A 73 -23.51 -12.61 6.30
N ASN A 74 -22.26 -13.05 6.16
CA ASN A 74 -21.91 -14.45 5.97
C ASN A 74 -21.40 -15.13 7.26
N ALA A 75 -21.49 -14.45 8.41
CA ALA A 75 -21.08 -14.92 9.74
C ALA A 75 -22.23 -15.48 10.58
#